data_AF-A0A536UMQ2-F1
#
_entry.id   AF-A0A536UMQ2-F1
#
_cell.length_a   1.000
_cell.length_b   1.000
_cell.length_c   1.000
_cell.angle_alpha   90.00
_cell.angle_beta   90.00
_cell.angle_gamma   90.00
#
_symmetry.space_group_name_H-M   'P 1'
#
loop_
_entity.id
_entity.type
_entity.pdbx_description
1 polymer ?
#
loop_
_entity_poly.entity_id
_entity_poly.type
_entity_poly.pdbx_seq_one_letter_code
_entity_poly.pdbx_strand_id
1 'polypeptide(L)'
;MRKPLRTAAGLMAAATVAILLSGCGYNTLQRQDEQIKAAWSEVVNQYQRRADLVPNLVNTVKGYAAQEQTIFIQVAQARANVGSIKATPELINDPEAFAKFQAAQNQLAS
;
A
#
# COMPACT_ATOMS: atom_id res chain seq x y z
N MET A 1 -35.41 72.82 -8.54
CA MET A 1 -34.20 72.28 -7.87
C MET A 1 -34.17 70.75 -7.66
N ARG A 2 -35.26 69.98 -7.85
CA ARG A 2 -35.29 68.53 -7.49
C ARG A 2 -34.66 67.57 -8.52
N LYS A 3 -34.49 67.99 -9.78
CA LYS A 3 -33.92 67.15 -10.85
C LYS A 3 -32.45 66.72 -10.62
N PRO A 4 -31.50 67.61 -10.25
CA PRO A 4 -30.11 67.22 -10.04
C PRO A 4 -29.91 66.28 -8.83
N LEU A 5 -30.79 66.39 -7.82
CA LEU A 5 -30.74 65.52 -6.65
C LEU A 5 -31.16 64.07 -6.97
N ARG A 6 -32.13 63.90 -7.89
CA ARG A 6 -32.59 62.58 -8.33
C ARG A 6 -31.58 61.87 -9.22
N THR A 7 -30.87 62.62 -10.08
CA THR A 7 -29.80 62.06 -10.91
C THR A 7 -28.59 61.64 -10.08
N ALA A 8 -28.21 62.42 -9.06
CA ALA A 8 -27.14 62.07 -8.14
C ALA A 8 -27.47 60.81 -7.32
N ALA A 9 -28.70 60.70 -6.80
CA ALA A 9 -29.15 59.50 -6.08
C ALA A 9 -29.16 58.24 -6.96
N GLY A 10 -29.55 58.36 -8.24
CA GLY A 10 -29.53 57.25 -9.20
C GLY A 10 -28.12 56.77 -9.51
N LEU A 11 -27.18 57.69 -9.72
CA LEU A 11 -25.76 57.36 -9.93
C LEU A 11 -25.13 56.69 -8.70
N MET A 12 -25.46 57.18 -7.51
CA MET A 12 -24.97 56.59 -6.26
C MET A 12 -25.50 55.15 -6.10
N ALA A 13 -26.80 54.93 -6.30
CA ALA A 13 -27.38 53.59 -6.24
C ALA A 13 -26.77 52.63 -7.28
N ALA A 14 -26.54 53.10 -8.51
CA ALA A 14 -25.91 52.31 -9.56
C ALA A 14 -24.46 51.92 -9.19
N ALA A 15 -23.70 52.85 -8.61
CA ALA A 15 -22.34 52.56 -8.12
C ALA A 15 -22.34 51.54 -6.99
N THR A 16 -23.27 51.64 -6.02
CA THR A 16 -23.39 50.66 -4.93
C THR A 16 -23.74 49.27 -5.45
N VAL A 17 -24.66 49.18 -6.41
CA VAL A 17 -25.06 47.91 -7.03
C VAL A 17 -23.90 47.29 -7.83
N ALA A 18 -23.15 48.10 -8.59
CA ALA A 18 -21.97 47.63 -9.33
C ALA A 18 -20.89 47.05 -8.40
N ILE A 19 -20.66 47.69 -7.25
CA ILE A 19 -19.71 47.19 -6.24
C ILE A 19 -20.19 45.86 -5.65
N LEU A 20 -21.48 45.76 -5.30
CA LEU A 20 -22.07 44.53 -4.73
C LEU A 20 -22.05 43.33 -5.70
N LEU A 21 -22.16 43.57 -7.01
CA LEU A 21 -22.15 42.51 -8.03
C LEU A 21 -20.73 41.97 -8.32
N SER A 22 -19.69 42.79 -8.12
CA SER A 22 -18.31 42.44 -8.49
C SER A 22 -17.69 41.32 -7.64
N GLY A 23 -18.25 41.02 -6.46
CA GLY A 23 -17.77 39.96 -5.56
C GLY A 23 -18.41 38.58 -5.76
N CYS A 24 -19.49 38.49 -6.53
CA CYS A 24 -20.24 37.25 -6.73
C CYS A 24 -19.60 36.41 -7.83
N GLY A 25 -18.99 35.28 -7.46
CA GLY A 25 -18.44 34.28 -8.39
C GLY A 25 -16.92 34.16 -8.34
N TYR A 26 -16.17 35.26 -8.37
CA TYR A 26 -14.70 35.21 -8.37
C TYR A 26 -14.14 34.58 -7.08
N ASN A 27 -14.67 34.97 -5.92
CA ASN A 27 -14.29 34.37 -4.63
C ASN A 27 -14.68 32.90 -4.51
N THR A 28 -15.73 32.47 -5.21
CA THR A 28 -16.13 31.06 -5.24
C THR A 28 -15.15 30.24 -6.07
N LEU A 29 -14.76 30.74 -7.24
CA LEU A 29 -13.77 30.09 -8.11
C LEU A 29 -12.41 29.99 -7.41
N GLN A 30 -11.94 31.07 -6.78
CA GLN A 30 -10.67 31.06 -6.06
C GLN A 30 -10.71 30.10 -4.86
N ARG A 31 -11.83 30.05 -4.12
CA ARG A 31 -11.99 29.07 -3.02
C ARG A 31 -11.94 27.64 -3.53
N GLN A 32 -12.58 27.36 -4.67
CA GLN A 32 -12.56 26.02 -5.27
C GLN A 32 -11.17 25.64 -5.77
N ASP A 33 -10.43 26.57 -6.37
CA ASP A 33 -9.05 26.35 -6.81
C ASP A 33 -8.12 25.98 -5.64
N GLU A 34 -8.21 26.70 -4.53
CA GLU A 34 -7.45 26.38 -3.32
C GLU A 34 -7.86 25.03 -2.69
N GLN A 35 -9.14 24.65 -2.77
CA GLN A 35 -9.60 23.33 -2.34
C GLN A 35 -9.02 22.21 -3.23
N ILE A 36 -8.97 22.42 -4.55
CA ILE A 36 -8.38 21.47 -5.49
C ILE A 36 -6.88 21.30 -5.21
N LYS A 37 -6.15 22.40 -5.00
CA LYS A 37 -4.73 22.37 -4.64
C LYS A 37 -4.50 21.60 -3.34
N ALA A 38 -5.29 21.89 -2.30
CA ALA A 38 -5.18 21.19 -1.02
C ALA A 38 -5.43 19.68 -1.16
N ALA A 39 -6.47 19.29 -1.90
CA ALA A 39 -6.76 17.88 -2.18
C ALA A 39 -5.63 17.20 -2.97
N TRP A 40 -5.06 17.90 -3.95
CA TRP A 40 -3.93 17.39 -4.72
C TRP A 40 -2.67 17.21 -3.86
N SER A 41 -2.38 18.16 -2.95
CA SER A 41 -1.29 18.02 -1.99
C SER A 41 -1.46 16.80 -1.09
N GLU A 42 -2.68 16.50 -0.64
CA GLU A 42 -2.94 15.28 0.14
C GLU A 42 -2.65 14.00 -0.66
N VAL A 43 -3.06 13.96 -1.93
CA VAL A 43 -2.74 12.84 -2.83
C VAL A 43 -1.22 12.66 -2.92
N VAL A 44 -0.48 13.73 -3.19
CA VAL A 44 0.99 13.69 -3.28
C VAL A 44 1.62 13.19 -1.98
N ASN A 45 1.15 13.65 -0.82
CA ASN A 45 1.63 13.20 0.48
C ASN A 45 1.44 11.69 0.68
N GLN A 46 0.28 11.14 0.28
CA GLN A 46 0.03 9.71 0.37
C GLN A 46 0.94 8.90 -0.57
N TYR A 47 1.18 9.39 -1.78
CA TYR A 47 2.14 8.76 -2.70
C TYR A 47 3.57 8.77 -2.14
N GLN A 48 4.00 9.89 -1.55
CA GLN A 48 5.31 10.01 -0.93
C GLN A 48 5.46 9.02 0.23
N ARG A 49 4.48 8.98 1.14
CA ARG A 49 4.49 8.05 2.28
C ARG A 49 4.55 6.59 1.84
N ARG A 50 3.85 6.22 0.75
CA ARG A 50 3.97 4.88 0.17
C ARG A 50 5.36 4.63 -0.41
N ALA A 51 5.91 5.59 -1.16
CA ALA A 51 7.26 5.48 -1.72
C ALA A 51 8.33 5.31 -0.63
N ASP A 52 8.18 6.01 0.50
CA ASP A 52 9.11 5.92 1.63
C ASP A 52 8.96 4.62 2.44
N LEU A 53 7.74 4.08 2.55
CA LEU A 53 7.48 2.87 3.35
C LEU A 53 7.70 1.56 2.58
N VAL A 54 7.51 1.54 1.25
CA VAL A 54 7.66 0.32 0.44
C VAL A 54 9.03 -0.36 0.61
N PRO A 55 10.16 0.36 0.60
CA PRO A 55 11.48 -0.26 0.83
C PRO A 55 11.57 -0.97 2.19
N ASN A 56 11.00 -0.39 3.24
CA ASN A 56 11.00 -0.99 4.58
C ASN A 56 10.17 -2.27 4.65
N LEU A 57 9.00 -2.29 3.98
CA LEU A 57 8.18 -3.49 3.85
C LEU A 57 8.92 -4.59 3.07
N VAL A 58 9.55 -4.23 1.94
CA VAL A 58 10.35 -5.16 1.12
C VAL A 58 11.51 -5.74 1.93
N ASN A 59 12.22 -4.92 2.71
CA ASN A 59 13.31 -5.39 3.55
C ASN A 59 12.82 -6.35 4.64
N THR A 60 11.67 -6.07 5.25
CA THR A 60 11.05 -6.96 6.25
C THR A 60 10.69 -8.31 5.63
N VAL A 61 9.98 -8.32 4.50
CA VAL A 61 9.59 -9.55 3.79
C VAL A 61 10.83 -10.32 3.31
N LYS A 62 11.86 -9.65 2.78
CA LYS A 62 13.12 -10.29 2.40
C LYS A 62 13.84 -10.94 3.59
N GLY A 63 13.80 -10.31 4.76
CA GLY A 63 14.35 -10.89 5.99
C GLY A 63 13.71 -12.22 6.36
N TYR A 64 12.37 -12.31 6.29
CA TYR A 64 11.65 -13.57 6.54
C TYR A 64 11.86 -14.58 5.41
N ALA A 65 11.79 -14.15 4.14
CA ALA A 65 11.98 -15.04 3.00
C ALA A 65 13.37 -15.70 2.98
N ALA A 66 14.43 -14.97 3.40
CA ALA A 66 15.77 -15.54 3.52
C ALA A 66 15.85 -16.63 4.60
N GLN A 67 15.13 -16.47 5.71
CA GLN A 67 15.04 -17.49 6.77
C GLN A 67 14.25 -18.72 6.29
N GLU A 68 13.16 -18.50 5.56
CA GLU A 68 12.31 -19.58 5.05
C GLU A 68 12.96 -20.39 3.91
N GLN A 69 13.83 -19.78 3.11
CA GLN A 69 14.52 -20.49 2.02
C GLN A 69 15.32 -21.70 2.54
N THR A 70 16.06 -21.52 3.64
CA THR A 70 16.82 -22.61 4.26
C THR A 70 15.90 -23.72 4.77
N ILE A 71 14.79 -23.36 5.42
CA ILE A 71 13.80 -24.33 5.90
C ILE A 71 13.19 -25.11 4.72
N PHE A 72 12.80 -24.42 3.65
CA PHE A 72 12.24 -25.07 2.46
C PHE A 72 13.21 -26.07 1.83
N ILE A 73 14.50 -25.73 1.72
CA ILE A 73 15.52 -26.64 1.19
C ILE A 73 15.69 -27.86 2.12
N GLN A 74 15.77 -27.64 3.43
CA GLN A 74 15.92 -28.72 4.40
C GLN A 74 14.74 -29.70 4.37
N VAL A 75 13.50 -29.18 4.35
CA VAL A 75 12.29 -30.02 4.27
C VAL A 75 12.21 -30.74 2.93
N ALA A 76 12.56 -30.08 1.82
CA ALA A 76 12.58 -30.71 0.50
C ALA A 76 13.61 -31.86 0.45
N GLN A 77 14.80 -31.65 1.01
CA GLN A 77 15.84 -32.68 1.07
C GLN A 77 15.43 -33.84 1.98
N ALA A 78 14.86 -33.56 3.16
CA ALA A 78 14.39 -34.60 4.07
C ALA A 78 13.29 -35.46 3.42
N ARG A 79 12.36 -34.83 2.69
CA ARG A 79 11.32 -35.54 1.91
C ARG A 79 11.91 -36.36 0.77
N ALA A 80 12.89 -35.83 0.04
CA ALA A 80 13.57 -36.56 -1.03
C ALA A 80 14.33 -37.77 -0.50
N ASN A 81 15.02 -37.62 0.64
CA ASN A 81 15.75 -38.71 1.30
C ASN A 81 14.83 -39.87 1.67
N VAL A 82 13.69 -39.60 2.33
CA VAL A 82 12.72 -40.63 2.68
C VAL A 82 12.07 -41.24 1.44
N GLY A 83 11.66 -40.41 0.48
CA GLY A 83 11.04 -40.88 -0.78
C GLY A 83 11.96 -41.72 -1.65
N SER A 84 13.28 -41.59 -1.50
CA SER A 84 14.27 -42.39 -2.23
C SER A 84 14.39 -43.84 -1.71
N ILE A 85 13.98 -44.09 -0.47
CA ILE A 85 14.03 -45.42 0.15
C ILE A 85 12.74 -46.17 -0.20
N LYS A 86 12.87 -47.24 -0.99
CA LYS A 86 11.73 -48.11 -1.30
C LYS A 86 11.30 -48.89 -0.05
N ALA A 87 10.18 -48.51 0.55
CA ALA A 87 9.56 -49.25 1.64
C ALA A 87 8.88 -50.52 1.11
N THR A 88 9.67 -51.56 0.84
CA THR A 88 9.16 -52.89 0.49
C THR A 88 8.96 -53.74 1.76
N PRO A 89 8.10 -54.77 1.73
CA PRO A 89 7.95 -55.71 2.86
C PRO A 89 9.27 -56.39 3.26
N GLU A 90 10.20 -56.54 2.32
CA GLU A 90 11.51 -57.15 2.53
C GLU A 90 12.46 -56.25 3.33
N LEU A 91 12.23 -54.93 3.33
CA LEU A 91 13.05 -53.96 4.07
C LEU A 91 13.09 -54.27 5.57
N ILE A 92 12.03 -54.85 6.12
CA ILE A 92 11.92 -55.22 7.54
C ILE A 92 12.88 -56.39 7.88
N ASN A 93 13.23 -57.20 6.88
CA ASN A 93 14.13 -58.34 7.06
C ASN A 93 15.61 -57.95 6.90
N ASP A 94 15.91 -56.70 6.54
CA ASP A 94 17.26 -56.13 6.48
C ASP A 94 17.44 -55.08 7.60
N PRO A 95 18.11 -55.44 8.71
CA PRO A 95 18.30 -54.55 9.85
C PRO A 95 19.02 -53.23 9.50
N GLU A 96 19.97 -53.25 8.56
CA GLU A 96 20.69 -52.04 8.16
C GLU A 96 19.83 -51.13 7.30
N ALA A 97 19.10 -51.69 6.33
CA ALA A 97 18.22 -50.90 5.46
C ALA A 97 17.03 -50.31 6.25
N PHE A 98 16.47 -51.07 7.20
CA PHE A 98 15.44 -50.59 8.10
C PHE A 98 15.95 -49.48 9.02
N ALA A 99 17.16 -49.59 9.58
CA ALA A 99 17.77 -48.53 10.38
C ALA A 99 17.97 -47.23 9.58
N LYS A 100 18.39 -47.32 8.31
CA LYS A 100 18.51 -46.15 7.41
C LYS A 100 17.16 -45.50 7.12
N PHE A 101 16.11 -46.30 6.87
CA PHE A 101 14.75 -45.80 6.69
C PHE A 101 14.22 -45.08 7.93
N GLN A 102 14.42 -45.68 9.11
CA GLN A 102 13.98 -45.12 10.37
C GLN A 102 14.73 -43.83 10.72
N ALA A 103 16.03 -43.77 10.44
CA ALA A 103 16.82 -42.55 10.57
C ALA A 103 16.34 -41.43 9.63
N ALA A 104 16.01 -41.76 8.38
CA ALA A 104 15.45 -40.79 7.42
C ALA A 104 14.05 -40.31 7.84
N GLN A 105 13.20 -41.19 8.37
CA GLN A 105 11.87 -40.84 8.91
C GLN A 105 11.96 -39.89 10.11
N ASN A 106 12.95 -40.09 10.99
CA ASN A 106 13.16 -39.21 12.15
C ASN A 106 13.57 -37.78 11.73
N GLN A 107 14.21 -37.61 10.57
CA GLN A 107 14.57 -36.30 10.00
C GLN A 107 13.37 -35.53 9.42
N LEU A 108 12.20 -36.16 9.26
CA LEU A 108 10.96 -35.48 8.85
C LEU A 108 10.12 -34.94 10.02
N ALA A 109 10.34 -35.47 11.22
CA ALA A 109 9.54 -35.16 12.41
C ALA A 109 10.06 -33.94 13.20
N SER A 110 11.24 -33.42 12.84
CA SER A 110 11.90 -32.25 13.42
C SER A 110 12.05 -31.15 12.38
#